data_AF-A0A7S3TIR0-F1
#
_entry.id   AF-A0A7S3TIR0-F1
#
_cell.length_a   1.000
_cell.length_b   1.000
_cell.length_c   1.000
_cell.angle_alpha   90.00
_cell.angle_beta   90.00
_cell.angle_gamma   90.00
#
_symmetry.space_group_name_H-M   'P 1'
#
loop_
_entity.id
_entity.type
_entity.pdbx_description
1 polymer ?
#
loop_
_entity_poly.entity_id
_entity_poly.type
_entity_poly.pdbx_seq_one_letter_code
_entity_poly.pdbx_strand_id
1 'polypeptide(L)'
;SLHPDACVRVCVYMLLAAAIPLGLSLSPPATSASALSTRDACLLFGALAEPLVHLDPEVGACCHSACSDCEWRLPDGGYRFDVLKATKPKWVPCYLRRDFGDERGCHEPRWASALFPGGGEVTRAQFGEALAGLGFEMPMGPRGSVGADGGMPESAADALWAWLAGDGDALTPEGARTRLQAMAEDPQAEGAVGEGPDHLVWKEFAKALGAKPFEMIV
;
A
#
# COMPACT_ATOMS: atom_id res chain seq x y z
N SER A 1 24.43 -41.26 -3.08
CA SER A 1 23.14 -40.66 -3.45
C SER A 1 23.26 -39.16 -3.46
N LEU A 2 23.19 -38.58 -4.65
CA LEU A 2 23.11 -37.14 -4.90
C LEU A 2 21.62 -36.75 -4.89
N HIS A 3 21.24 -35.81 -4.06
CA HIS A 3 20.11 -34.89 -4.27
C HIS A 3 20.58 -33.49 -3.84
N PRO A 4 20.58 -32.50 -4.75
CA PRO A 4 20.86 -31.11 -4.46
C PRO A 4 19.56 -30.37 -4.17
N ASP A 5 19.56 -29.36 -3.30
CA ASP A 5 18.74 -28.18 -3.54
C ASP A 5 19.27 -26.96 -2.80
N ALA A 6 19.28 -25.87 -3.56
CA ALA A 6 20.06 -24.68 -3.37
C ALA A 6 19.43 -23.71 -2.35
N CYS A 7 20.24 -23.27 -1.40
CA CYS A 7 20.04 -21.96 -0.77
C CYS A 7 21.40 -21.35 -0.42
N VAL A 8 22.20 -21.10 -1.46
CA VAL A 8 23.39 -20.24 -1.34
C VAL A 8 23.43 -19.35 -2.57
N ARG A 9 22.87 -18.15 -2.46
CA ARG A 9 23.26 -17.03 -3.32
C ARG A 9 23.64 -15.85 -2.45
N VAL A 10 24.95 -15.67 -2.41
CA VAL A 10 25.68 -14.48 -2.01
C VAL A 10 25.08 -13.26 -2.70
N CYS A 11 24.55 -12.31 -1.92
CA CYS A 11 24.26 -10.96 -2.37
C CYS A 11 25.30 -10.01 -1.77
N VAL A 12 26.41 -9.86 -2.50
CA VAL A 12 27.25 -8.67 -2.39
C VAL A 12 26.51 -7.57 -3.16
N TYR A 13 25.93 -6.60 -2.46
CA TYR A 13 25.58 -5.32 -3.08
C TYR A 13 26.51 -4.24 -2.54
N MET A 14 27.38 -3.79 -3.45
CA MET A 14 28.18 -2.60 -3.29
C MET A 14 27.28 -1.38 -3.05
N LEU A 15 27.73 -0.53 -2.13
CA LEU A 15 27.37 0.88 -2.04
C LEU A 15 27.47 1.54 -3.43
N LEU A 16 26.32 1.75 -4.07
CA LEU A 16 26.15 2.75 -5.11
C LEU A 16 25.20 3.79 -4.53
N ALA A 17 25.79 4.89 -4.05
CA ALA A 17 25.07 6.12 -3.75
C ALA A 17 24.40 6.60 -5.05
N ALA A 18 23.14 6.23 -5.24
CA ALA A 18 22.31 6.81 -6.28
C ALA A 18 22.00 8.24 -5.87
N ALA A 19 22.50 9.19 -6.66
CA ALA A 19 22.13 10.58 -6.56
C ALA A 19 20.61 10.71 -6.66
N ILE A 20 19.99 11.18 -5.58
CA ILE A 20 18.57 11.60 -5.56
C ILE A 20 18.45 12.75 -6.56
N PRO A 21 17.65 12.64 -7.64
CA PRO A 21 17.36 13.80 -8.45
C PRO A 21 16.49 14.74 -7.60
N LEU A 22 17.13 15.79 -7.08
CA LEU A 22 16.50 17.01 -6.61
C LEU A 22 15.67 17.58 -7.78
N GLY A 23 14.40 17.20 -7.87
CA GLY A 23 13.57 17.63 -9.01
C GLY A 23 12.16 17.07 -9.11
N LEU A 24 11.69 16.20 -8.22
CA LEU A 24 10.27 15.90 -8.14
C LEU A 24 9.55 17.07 -7.46
N SER A 25 9.20 18.07 -8.28
CA SER A 25 8.15 19.02 -7.92
C SER A 25 6.89 18.21 -7.66
N LEU A 26 6.54 18.03 -6.38
CA LEU A 26 5.23 17.58 -5.94
C LEU A 26 4.22 18.69 -6.24
N SER A 27 3.98 18.95 -7.53
CA SER A 27 2.80 19.68 -7.92
C SER A 27 1.61 18.85 -7.42
N PRO A 28 0.68 19.45 -6.65
CA PRO A 28 -0.58 18.78 -6.36
C PRO A 28 -1.21 18.40 -7.70
N PRO A 29 -1.85 17.22 -7.82
CA PRO A 29 -2.43 16.79 -9.09
C PRO A 29 -3.35 17.91 -9.60
N ALA A 30 -3.00 18.48 -10.75
CA ALA A 30 -3.86 19.41 -11.44
C ALA A 30 -4.93 18.60 -12.18
N THR A 31 -6.15 19.12 -12.17
CA THR A 31 -7.31 18.67 -12.95
C THR A 31 -8.21 17.66 -12.24
N SER A 32 -9.26 18.21 -11.61
CA SER A 32 -10.63 17.71 -11.51
C SER A 32 -10.91 16.25 -11.91
N ALA A 33 -10.29 15.27 -11.24
CA ALA A 33 -10.86 13.93 -11.20
C ALA A 33 -12.23 14.07 -10.52
N SER A 34 -13.30 13.71 -11.22
CA SER A 34 -14.63 13.69 -10.61
C SER A 34 -14.56 12.85 -9.33
N ALA A 35 -14.98 13.44 -8.21
CA ALA A 35 -15.01 12.76 -6.91
C ALA A 35 -15.62 11.36 -7.06
N LEU A 36 -14.86 10.33 -6.67
CA LEU A 36 -15.34 8.96 -6.78
C LEU A 36 -16.54 8.74 -5.85
N SER A 37 -17.43 7.85 -6.27
CA SER A 37 -18.46 7.34 -5.37
C SER A 37 -17.79 6.54 -4.24
N THR A 38 -18.43 6.52 -3.07
CA THR A 38 -17.96 5.71 -1.92
C THR A 38 -17.88 4.22 -2.28
N ARG A 39 -18.78 3.74 -3.14
CA ARG A 39 -18.77 2.37 -3.67
C ARG A 39 -17.52 2.09 -4.51
N ASP A 40 -17.18 2.97 -5.45
CA ASP A 40 -16.06 2.73 -6.38
C ASP A 40 -14.71 2.87 -5.67
N ALA A 41 -14.58 3.83 -4.74
CA ALA A 41 -13.42 3.91 -3.86
C ALA A 41 -13.29 2.64 -2.99
N CYS A 42 -14.41 2.05 -2.53
CA CYS A 42 -14.38 0.80 -1.79
C CYS A 42 -13.88 -0.38 -2.64
N LEU A 43 -14.24 -0.44 -3.93
CA LEU A 43 -13.75 -1.47 -4.85
C LEU A 43 -12.23 -1.36 -5.02
N LEU A 44 -11.71 -0.14 -5.24
CA LEU A 44 -10.26 0.12 -5.34
C LEU A 44 -9.55 -0.25 -4.03
N PHE A 45 -10.07 0.21 -2.90
CA PHE A 45 -9.47 -0.09 -1.60
C PHE A 45 -9.46 -1.59 -1.32
N GLY A 46 -10.55 -2.31 -1.59
CA GLY A 46 -10.61 -3.76 -1.40
C GLY A 46 -9.69 -4.56 -2.34
N ALA A 47 -9.38 -4.03 -3.52
CA ALA A 47 -8.42 -4.64 -4.44
C ALA A 47 -6.97 -4.45 -3.99
N LEU A 48 -6.65 -3.31 -3.35
CA LEU A 48 -5.29 -2.97 -2.93
C LEU A 48 -4.99 -3.33 -1.47
N ALA A 49 -6.01 -3.43 -0.62
CA ALA A 49 -5.85 -3.65 0.80
C ALA A 49 -5.54 -5.11 1.13
N GLU A 50 -4.82 -5.28 2.22
CA GLU A 50 -4.36 -6.56 2.71
C GLU A 50 -4.65 -6.71 4.20
N PRO A 51 -4.82 -7.97 4.68
CA PRO A 51 -5.03 -8.26 6.09
C PRO A 51 -3.73 -8.21 6.90
N LEU A 52 -2.58 -8.00 6.26
CA LEU A 52 -1.27 -8.08 6.90
C LEU A 52 -0.32 -7.00 6.34
N VAL A 53 0.44 -6.35 7.23
CA VAL A 53 1.55 -5.46 6.83
C VAL A 53 2.76 -5.69 7.73
N HIS A 54 3.93 -5.81 7.11
CA HIS A 54 5.22 -5.79 7.80
C HIS A 54 5.62 -4.34 8.06
N LEU A 55 6.10 -4.06 9.27
CA LEU A 55 6.48 -2.76 9.78
C LEU A 55 7.96 -2.80 10.18
N ASP A 56 8.26 -2.77 11.47
CA ASP A 56 9.64 -2.67 11.97
C ASP A 56 10.15 -4.02 12.52
N PRO A 57 11.17 -4.63 11.89
CA PRO A 57 11.72 -5.90 12.35
C PRO A 57 12.43 -5.81 13.71
N GLU A 58 12.88 -4.63 14.13
CA GLU A 58 13.55 -4.43 15.42
C GLU A 58 12.56 -4.45 16.58
N VAL A 59 11.28 -4.28 16.28
CA VAL A 59 10.19 -4.41 17.25
C VAL A 59 9.90 -5.90 17.45
N GLY A 60 9.77 -6.31 18.71
CA GLY A 60 9.34 -7.66 19.04
C GLY A 60 7.83 -7.87 18.80
N ALA A 61 7.35 -9.10 19.01
CA ALA A 61 5.93 -9.40 18.97
C ALA A 61 5.20 -8.72 20.15
N CYS A 62 4.75 -7.47 19.96
CA CYS A 62 3.91 -6.77 20.93
C CYS A 62 2.61 -7.56 21.12
N CYS A 63 2.29 -7.96 22.36
CA CYS A 63 1.16 -8.85 22.65
C CYS A 63 -0.25 -8.21 22.48
N HIS A 64 -0.35 -7.04 21.86
CA HIS A 64 -1.60 -6.32 21.55
C HIS A 64 -2.54 -6.04 22.74
N SER A 65 -2.08 -6.22 23.98
CA SER A 65 -2.94 -6.32 25.18
C SER A 65 -2.85 -5.14 26.15
N ALA A 66 -2.36 -3.98 25.68
CA ALA A 66 -2.27 -2.76 26.47
C ALA A 66 -1.57 -2.90 27.85
N CYS A 67 -0.46 -3.64 27.89
CA CYS A 67 0.35 -3.79 29.08
C CYS A 67 0.90 -2.43 29.56
N SER A 68 0.95 -2.23 30.88
CA SER A 68 1.37 -0.97 31.51
C SER A 68 2.81 -0.57 31.17
N ASP A 69 3.69 -1.55 31.01
CA ASP A 69 5.14 -1.38 30.86
C ASP A 69 5.66 -1.98 29.54
N CYS A 70 4.88 -1.86 28.46
CA CYS A 70 5.32 -2.30 27.14
C CYS A 70 6.39 -1.33 26.60
N GLU A 71 7.61 -1.82 26.38
CA GLU A 71 8.71 -1.05 25.79
C GLU A 71 8.39 -0.52 24.38
N TRP A 72 7.42 -1.14 23.71
CA TRP A 72 6.94 -0.77 22.38
C TRP A 72 5.82 0.27 22.41
N ARG A 73 5.38 0.74 23.59
CA ARG A 73 4.38 1.80 23.72
C ARG A 73 5.02 3.16 23.47
N LEU A 74 4.40 3.95 22.59
CA LEU A 74 4.83 5.31 22.29
C LEU A 74 4.38 6.29 23.40
N PRO A 75 5.11 7.39 23.63
CA PRO A 75 4.79 8.38 24.67
C PRO A 75 3.39 9.00 24.55
N ASP A 76 2.85 9.08 23.35
CA ASP A 76 1.51 9.60 23.02
C ASP A 76 0.38 8.57 23.20
N GLY A 77 0.72 7.33 23.59
CA GLY A 77 -0.23 6.24 23.77
C GLY A 77 -0.37 5.31 22.56
N GLY A 78 0.39 5.52 21.48
CA GLY A 78 0.50 4.59 20.36
C GLY A 78 1.36 3.36 20.69
N TYR A 79 1.57 2.50 19.68
CA TYR A 79 2.47 1.34 19.78
C TYR A 79 3.30 1.22 18.51
N ARG A 80 4.56 0.80 18.65
CA ARG A 80 5.35 0.23 17.55
C ARG A 80 4.95 -1.22 17.37
N PHE A 81 4.98 -1.67 16.12
CA PHE A 81 4.61 -3.02 15.75
C PHE A 81 5.62 -3.57 14.76
N ASP A 82 5.82 -4.88 14.79
CA ASP A 82 6.56 -5.60 13.78
C ASP A 82 5.68 -6.01 12.62
N VAL A 83 4.52 -6.62 12.91
CA VAL A 83 3.53 -7.01 11.91
C VAL A 83 2.14 -6.66 12.41
N LEU A 84 1.37 -5.93 11.61
CA LEU A 84 -0.07 -5.81 11.83
C LEU A 84 -0.79 -6.94 11.12
N LYS A 85 -1.75 -7.57 11.80
CA LYS A 85 -2.59 -8.64 11.27
C LYS A 85 -4.07 -8.38 11.57
N ALA A 86 -4.93 -8.70 10.62
CA ALA A 86 -6.38 -8.62 10.72
C ALA A 86 -7.01 -9.85 10.04
N THR A 87 -8.29 -10.10 10.30
CA THR A 87 -9.03 -11.22 9.68
C THR A 87 -9.55 -10.89 8.28
N LYS A 88 -9.51 -9.62 7.88
CA LYS A 88 -9.96 -9.10 6.60
C LYS A 88 -8.99 -8.01 6.12
N PRO A 89 -8.94 -7.73 4.81
CA PRO A 89 -8.20 -6.59 4.27
C PRO A 89 -8.51 -5.31 5.02
N LYS A 90 -7.48 -4.59 5.45
CA LYS A 90 -7.65 -3.37 6.27
C LYS A 90 -6.71 -2.24 5.88
N TRP A 91 -5.57 -2.58 5.27
CA TRP A 91 -4.49 -1.64 5.02
C TRP A 91 -4.01 -1.75 3.60
N VAL A 92 -3.83 -0.63 2.89
CA VAL A 92 -3.05 -0.63 1.64
C VAL A 92 -1.59 -0.45 2.01
N PRO A 93 -0.71 -1.43 1.79
CA PRO A 93 0.70 -1.28 2.14
C PRO A 93 1.38 -0.26 1.21
N CYS A 94 2.25 0.58 1.77
CA CYS A 94 2.91 1.69 1.07
C CYS A 94 4.42 1.48 0.88
N TYR A 95 4.83 0.22 0.75
CA TYR A 95 6.20 -0.19 0.42
C TYR A 95 6.17 -1.20 -0.72
N LEU A 96 7.31 -1.49 -1.32
CA LEU A 96 7.40 -2.47 -2.41
C LEU A 96 7.74 -3.87 -1.90
N ARG A 97 8.56 -3.97 -0.85
CA ARG A 97 8.95 -5.25 -0.25
C ARG A 97 9.56 -5.00 1.12
N ARG A 98 9.30 -5.91 2.07
CA ARG A 98 9.97 -5.95 3.39
C ARG A 98 10.33 -7.38 3.74
N ASP A 99 11.61 -7.63 4.00
CA ASP A 99 12.12 -8.93 4.41
C ASP A 99 12.77 -8.80 5.79
N PHE A 100 12.26 -9.55 6.77
CA PHE A 100 12.78 -9.50 8.13
C PHE A 100 14.01 -10.40 8.31
N GLY A 101 14.29 -11.31 7.37
CA GLY A 101 15.41 -12.24 7.46
C GLY A 101 15.28 -13.27 8.59
N ASP A 102 14.08 -13.44 9.15
CA ASP A 102 13.76 -14.37 10.23
C ASP A 102 12.45 -15.14 9.95
N GLU A 103 11.92 -15.82 10.96
CA GLU A 103 10.71 -16.66 10.84
C GLU A 103 9.43 -15.89 10.47
N ARG A 104 9.41 -14.56 10.65
CA ARG A 104 8.30 -13.70 10.24
C ARG A 104 8.28 -13.51 8.71
N GLY A 105 9.42 -13.73 8.05
CA GLY A 105 9.54 -13.84 6.61
C GLY A 105 9.52 -12.51 5.85
N CYS A 106 9.13 -12.61 4.57
CA CYS A 106 9.09 -11.50 3.63
C CYS A 106 7.65 -11.19 3.21
N HIS A 107 7.35 -9.90 3.09
CA HIS A 107 6.09 -9.38 2.58
C HIS A 107 6.32 -8.50 1.35
N GLU A 108 5.64 -8.85 0.27
CA GLU A 108 5.59 -8.08 -0.98
C GLU A 108 4.11 -7.80 -1.27
N PRO A 109 3.66 -6.54 -1.23
CA PRO A 109 2.25 -6.23 -1.41
C PRO A 109 1.72 -6.74 -2.75
N ARG A 110 0.49 -7.26 -2.74
CA ARG A 110 -0.17 -7.81 -3.90
C ARG A 110 -0.26 -6.80 -5.04
N TRP A 111 -0.50 -5.53 -4.73
CA TRP A 111 -0.56 -4.49 -5.75
C TRP A 111 0.80 -4.29 -6.45
N ALA A 112 1.91 -4.38 -5.72
CA ALA A 112 3.23 -4.11 -6.27
C ALA A 112 3.60 -5.16 -7.33
N SER A 113 3.39 -6.44 -7.01
CA SER A 113 3.66 -7.55 -7.93
C SER A 113 2.64 -7.66 -9.07
N ALA A 114 1.35 -7.39 -8.80
CA ALA A 114 0.30 -7.53 -9.80
C ALA A 114 0.27 -6.37 -10.80
N LEU A 115 0.42 -5.12 -10.34
CA LEU A 115 0.37 -3.95 -11.20
C LEU A 115 1.68 -3.76 -11.98
N PHE A 116 2.81 -4.24 -11.46
CA PHE A 116 4.13 -4.06 -12.06
C PHE A 116 4.85 -5.42 -12.21
N PRO A 117 4.34 -6.31 -13.09
CA PRO A 117 4.95 -7.62 -13.28
C PRO A 117 6.41 -7.47 -13.76
N GLY A 118 7.35 -8.03 -13.00
CA GLY A 118 8.79 -7.89 -13.27
C GLY A 118 9.41 -6.56 -12.83
N GLY A 119 8.68 -5.71 -12.10
CA GLY A 119 9.17 -4.45 -11.52
C GLY A 119 9.37 -3.32 -12.53
N GLY A 120 8.84 -3.47 -13.75
CA GLY A 120 8.96 -2.47 -14.81
C GLY A 120 7.92 -1.36 -14.73
N GLU A 121 8.15 -0.31 -15.51
CA GLU A 121 7.15 0.73 -15.76
C GLU A 121 5.95 0.18 -16.56
N VAL A 122 4.76 0.68 -16.27
CA VAL A 122 3.52 0.31 -16.98
C VAL A 122 2.81 1.53 -17.54
N THR A 123 2.13 1.34 -18.67
CA THR A 123 1.25 2.33 -19.29
C THR A 123 -0.14 2.31 -18.65
N ARG A 124 -0.96 3.34 -18.92
CA ARG A 124 -2.36 3.40 -18.46
C ARG A 124 -3.16 2.14 -18.81
N ALA A 125 -3.01 1.63 -20.03
CA ALA A 125 -3.75 0.46 -20.50
C ALA A 125 -3.36 -0.80 -19.70
N GLN A 126 -2.06 -1.06 -19.57
CA GLN A 126 -1.54 -2.19 -18.79
C GLN A 126 -1.96 -2.11 -17.32
N PHE A 127 -1.94 -0.91 -16.73
CA PHE A 127 -2.41 -0.69 -15.37
C PHE A 127 -3.90 -1.04 -15.20
N GLY A 128 -4.75 -0.63 -16.14
CA GLY A 128 -6.18 -0.93 -16.10
C GLY A 128 -6.46 -2.43 -16.15
N GLU A 129 -5.77 -3.14 -17.05
CA GLU A 129 -5.88 -4.60 -17.18
C GLU A 129 -5.41 -5.32 -15.91
N ALA A 130 -4.24 -4.93 -15.37
CA ALA A 130 -3.70 -5.51 -14.15
C ALA A 130 -4.59 -5.24 -12.92
N LEU A 131 -5.13 -4.02 -12.80
CA LEU A 131 -6.02 -3.64 -11.71
C LEU A 131 -7.33 -4.44 -11.72
N ALA A 132 -7.90 -4.70 -12.90
CA ALA A 132 -9.07 -5.56 -13.03
C ALA A 132 -8.80 -7.01 -12.57
N GLY A 133 -7.55 -7.47 -12.66
CA GLY A 133 -7.12 -8.82 -12.29
C GLY A 133 -6.80 -9.03 -10.80
N LEU A 134 -6.65 -7.95 -10.00
CA LEU A 134 -6.24 -8.02 -8.58
C LEU A 134 -7.25 -8.76 -7.66
N GLY A 135 -8.50 -8.91 -8.11
CA GLY A 135 -9.59 -9.45 -7.31
C GLY A 135 -10.06 -8.47 -6.25
N PHE A 136 -11.34 -8.55 -5.89
CA PHE A 136 -11.93 -7.74 -4.83
C PHE A 136 -12.24 -8.59 -3.61
N GLU A 137 -11.84 -8.10 -2.44
CA GLU A 137 -12.31 -8.61 -1.16
C GLU A 137 -12.86 -7.43 -0.34
N MET A 138 -14.01 -7.64 0.32
CA MET A 138 -14.65 -6.59 1.10
C MET A 138 -13.76 -6.18 2.29
N PRO A 139 -13.24 -4.95 2.31
CA PRO A 139 -12.26 -4.53 3.31
C PRO A 139 -12.94 -3.99 4.59
N MET A 140 -12.17 -3.88 5.66
CA MET A 140 -12.54 -3.15 6.87
C MET A 140 -12.48 -1.64 6.63
N GLY A 141 -13.42 -0.90 7.22
CA GLY A 141 -13.45 0.57 7.18
C GLY A 141 -14.70 1.14 6.51
N PRO A 142 -15.02 0.79 5.26
CA PRO A 142 -16.24 1.24 4.60
C PRO A 142 -17.50 0.82 5.36
N ARG A 143 -18.55 1.65 5.30
CA ARG A 143 -19.87 1.35 5.88
C ARG A 143 -20.77 0.73 4.81
N GLY A 144 -21.30 -0.46 5.08
CA GLY A 144 -22.10 -1.21 4.10
C GLY A 144 -21.26 -2.29 3.42
N SER A 145 -21.75 -2.80 2.29
CA SER A 145 -21.11 -3.89 1.54
C SER A 145 -21.21 -3.64 0.05
N VAL A 146 -20.18 -4.02 -0.71
CA VAL A 146 -20.22 -4.10 -2.18
C VAL A 146 -20.18 -5.57 -2.58
N GLY A 147 -21.06 -5.97 -3.52
CA GLY A 147 -20.99 -7.29 -4.13
C GLY A 147 -19.77 -7.43 -5.05
N ALA A 148 -19.20 -8.62 -5.15
CA ALA A 148 -18.00 -8.88 -5.97
C ALA A 148 -18.28 -8.82 -7.49
N ASP A 149 -19.56 -8.80 -7.87
CA ASP A 149 -20.04 -9.15 -9.21
C ASP A 149 -19.92 -8.01 -10.24
N GLY A 150 -19.53 -6.81 -9.80
CA GLY A 150 -19.55 -5.59 -10.62
C GLY A 150 -18.27 -5.27 -11.38
N GLY A 151 -17.17 -5.98 -11.10
CA GLY A 151 -15.84 -5.65 -11.63
C GLY A 151 -15.35 -4.25 -11.22
N MET A 152 -14.15 -3.87 -11.67
CA MET A 152 -13.61 -2.53 -11.48
C MET A 152 -14.16 -1.57 -12.56
N PRO A 153 -14.90 -0.51 -12.23
CA PRO A 153 -15.31 0.48 -13.22
C PRO A 153 -14.10 1.18 -13.84
N GLU A 154 -14.14 1.43 -15.15
CA GLU A 154 -13.06 2.11 -15.88
C GLU A 154 -12.77 3.51 -15.31
N SER A 155 -13.82 4.25 -14.95
CA SER A 155 -13.69 5.58 -14.32
C SER A 155 -13.00 5.55 -12.95
N ALA A 156 -13.13 4.45 -12.20
CA ALA A 156 -12.44 4.26 -10.94
C ALA A 156 -10.95 3.98 -11.17
N ALA A 157 -10.64 3.14 -12.18
CA ALA A 157 -9.27 2.91 -12.61
C ALA A 157 -8.60 4.18 -13.15
N ASP A 158 -9.32 5.01 -13.90
CA ASP A 158 -8.85 6.32 -14.38
C ASP A 158 -8.54 7.26 -13.23
N ALA A 159 -9.42 7.34 -12.23
CA ALA A 159 -9.20 8.20 -11.07
C ALA A 159 -7.98 7.76 -10.25
N LEU A 160 -7.79 6.44 -10.06
CA LEU A 160 -6.59 5.94 -9.38
C LEU A 160 -5.33 6.19 -10.21
N TRP A 161 -5.38 5.98 -11.52
CA TRP A 161 -4.26 6.31 -12.41
C TRP A 161 -3.91 7.79 -12.34
N ALA A 162 -4.89 8.68 -12.46
CA ALA A 162 -4.66 10.12 -12.39
C ALA A 162 -4.03 10.54 -11.05
N TRP A 163 -4.36 9.87 -9.96
CA TRP A 163 -3.70 10.10 -8.68
C TRP A 163 -2.24 9.61 -8.66
N LEU A 164 -1.98 8.40 -9.15
CA LEU A 164 -0.67 7.76 -9.08
C LEU A 164 0.31 8.29 -10.13
N ALA A 165 -0.13 8.50 -11.36
CA ALA A 165 0.71 8.95 -12.47
C ALA A 165 0.66 10.47 -12.68
N GLY A 166 -0.39 11.15 -12.18
CA GLY A 166 -0.63 12.56 -12.53
C GLY A 166 -0.88 12.71 -14.02
N ASP A 167 -0.17 13.65 -14.65
CA ASP A 167 -0.17 13.86 -16.10
C ASP A 167 0.80 12.92 -16.86
N GLY A 168 1.38 11.93 -16.18
CA GLY A 168 2.31 10.97 -16.77
C GLY A 168 1.61 9.89 -17.60
N ASP A 169 2.23 9.52 -18.72
CA ASP A 169 1.76 8.42 -19.59
C ASP A 169 2.19 7.03 -19.10
N ALA A 170 3.06 7.00 -18.08
CA ALA A 170 3.66 5.80 -17.55
C ALA A 170 3.89 5.91 -16.03
N LEU A 171 3.91 4.77 -15.35
CA LEU A 171 4.00 4.67 -13.90
C LEU A 171 5.00 3.59 -13.51
N THR A 172 5.94 3.91 -12.63
CA THR A 172 6.88 2.97 -12.02
C THR A 172 6.39 2.49 -10.65
N PRO A 173 6.87 1.33 -10.15
CA PRO A 173 6.54 0.87 -8.79
C PRO A 173 6.87 1.92 -7.73
N GLU A 174 8.04 2.56 -7.81
CA GLU A 174 8.49 3.57 -6.87
C GLU A 174 7.64 4.85 -6.96
N GLY A 175 7.22 5.23 -8.16
CA GLY A 175 6.30 6.35 -8.39
C GLY A 175 4.95 6.09 -7.74
N ALA A 176 4.40 4.89 -7.94
CA ALA A 176 3.15 4.46 -7.31
C ALA A 176 3.26 4.43 -5.79
N ARG A 177 4.34 3.84 -5.24
CA ARG A 177 4.62 3.82 -3.79
C ARG A 177 4.60 5.23 -3.21
N THR A 178 5.36 6.15 -3.83
CA THR A 178 5.49 7.54 -3.38
C THR A 178 4.14 8.26 -3.38
N ARG A 179 3.30 8.01 -4.39
CA ARG A 179 1.98 8.65 -4.52
C ARG A 179 0.90 8.03 -3.62
N LEU A 180 1.03 6.75 -3.27
CA LEU A 180 0.24 6.14 -2.21
C LEU A 180 0.61 6.75 -0.85
N GLN A 181 1.89 6.87 -0.54
CA GLN A 181 2.36 7.51 0.70
C GLN A 181 1.82 8.95 0.86
N ALA A 182 1.75 9.70 -0.25
CA ALA A 182 1.18 11.04 -0.27
C ALA A 182 -0.33 11.12 0.05
N MET A 183 -1.06 9.99 0.12
CA MET A 183 -2.46 9.97 0.56
C MET A 183 -2.61 10.05 2.09
N ALA A 184 -1.55 9.79 2.86
CA ALA A 184 -1.61 9.76 4.32
C ALA A 184 -1.80 11.18 4.91
N GLU A 185 -2.64 11.31 5.94
CA GLU A 185 -2.92 12.60 6.62
C GLU A 185 -1.98 12.88 7.83
N ASP A 186 -1.18 11.87 8.23
CA ASP A 186 -0.01 11.84 9.15
C ASP A 186 -0.18 11.93 10.70
N PRO A 187 0.44 10.98 11.45
CA PRO A 187 1.24 11.29 12.65
C PRO A 187 2.61 10.55 12.79
N GLN A 188 3.05 9.78 11.79
CA GLN A 188 4.34 9.09 11.74
C GLN A 188 4.93 9.22 10.32
N ALA A 189 5.27 10.44 9.91
CA ALA A 189 5.65 10.77 8.53
C ALA A 189 6.78 9.90 7.95
N GLU A 190 7.66 9.41 8.82
CA GLU A 190 8.80 8.56 8.46
C GLU A 190 8.43 7.07 8.36
N GLY A 191 7.25 6.67 8.85
CA GLY A 191 6.84 5.28 9.03
C GLY A 191 7.67 4.55 10.09
N ALA A 192 7.46 3.25 10.19
CA ALA A 192 8.11 2.39 11.18
C ALA A 192 9.61 2.20 10.91
N VAL A 193 10.05 2.35 9.65
CA VAL A 193 11.44 2.08 9.21
C VAL A 193 12.09 3.23 8.42
N GLY A 194 11.52 4.44 8.44
CA GLY A 194 12.14 5.63 7.82
C GLY A 194 11.95 5.75 6.30
N GLU A 195 10.96 5.06 5.73
CA GLU A 195 10.68 5.07 4.29
C GLU A 195 9.42 5.88 3.91
N GLY A 196 8.82 6.59 4.86
CA GLY A 196 7.50 7.21 4.70
C GLY A 196 6.38 6.37 5.33
N PRO A 197 5.12 6.81 5.26
CA PRO A 197 3.97 6.07 5.79
C PRO A 197 3.96 4.61 5.34
N ASP A 198 3.76 3.68 6.29
CA ASP A 198 3.85 2.24 5.98
C ASP A 198 2.61 1.69 5.28
N HIS A 199 1.46 2.32 5.52
CA HIS A 199 0.19 1.87 5.02
C HIS A 199 -0.86 2.99 5.06
N LEU A 200 -1.90 2.84 4.26
CA LEU A 200 -3.10 3.67 4.31
C LEU A 200 -4.26 2.91 4.94
N VAL A 201 -5.09 3.64 5.67
CA VAL A 201 -6.42 3.17 6.07
C VAL A 201 -7.50 3.73 5.16
N TRP A 202 -8.69 3.10 5.20
CA TRP A 202 -9.84 3.47 4.37
C TRP A 202 -10.12 4.98 4.32
N LYS A 203 -10.09 5.64 5.48
CA LYS A 203 -10.40 7.07 5.59
C LYS A 203 -9.49 7.93 4.70
N GLU A 204 -8.19 7.66 4.73
CA GLU A 204 -7.17 8.41 4.00
C GLU A 204 -7.32 8.17 2.50
N PHE A 205 -7.40 6.89 2.13
CA PHE A 205 -7.55 6.45 0.74
C PHE A 205 -8.82 7.03 0.09
N ALA A 206 -9.96 6.92 0.76
CA ALA A 206 -11.23 7.44 0.24
C ALA A 206 -11.19 8.96 0.06
N LYS A 207 -10.65 9.69 1.03
CA LYS A 207 -10.53 11.15 0.95
C LYS A 207 -9.61 11.61 -0.17
N ALA A 208 -8.47 10.94 -0.35
CA ALA A 208 -7.53 11.25 -1.43
C ALA A 208 -8.20 11.16 -2.80
N LEU A 209 -9.08 10.16 -3.00
CA LEU A 209 -9.84 9.99 -4.23
C LEU A 209 -11.16 10.78 -4.29
N GLY A 210 -11.38 11.71 -3.34
CA GLY A 210 -12.57 12.56 -3.28
C GLY A 210 -13.86 11.87 -2.83
N ALA A 211 -13.80 10.61 -2.39
CA ALA A 211 -14.94 9.87 -1.87
C ALA A 211 -15.24 10.24 -0.40
N LYS A 212 -16.45 9.91 0.06
CA LYS A 212 -16.91 10.21 1.43
C LYS A 212 -16.72 8.98 2.33
N PRO A 213 -15.68 8.92 3.19
CA PRO A 213 -15.32 7.69 3.92
C PRO A 213 -16.39 7.18 4.90
N PHE A 214 -17.34 8.03 5.31
CA PHE A 214 -18.36 7.68 6.31
C PHE A 214 -19.76 7.56 5.72
N GLU A 215 -19.91 7.74 4.41
CA GLU A 215 -21.17 7.50 3.70
C GLU A 215 -21.47 6.00 3.65
N MET A 216 -22.75 5.65 3.70
CA MET A 216 -23.19 4.26 3.56
C MET A 216 -23.12 3.87 2.08
N ILE A 217 -22.47 2.77 1.79
CA ILE A 217 -22.52 2.12 0.48
C ILE A 217 -23.94 1.57 0.31
N VAL A 218 -24.63 2.08 -0.70
CA VAL A 218 -25.96 1.65 -1.14
C VAL A 218 -25.88 0.77 -2.37
#